data_AF-A0A954UT83-F1
#
_entry.id   AF-A0A954UT83-F1
#
_cell.length_a   1.000
_cell.length_b   1.000
_cell.length_c   1.000
_cell.angle_alpha   90.00
_cell.angle_beta   90.00
_cell.angle_gamma   90.00
#
_symmetry.space_group_name_H-M   'P 1'
#
loop_
_entity.id
_entity.type
_entity.pdbx_description
1 polymer ?
#
loop_
_entity_poly.entity_id
_entity_poly.type
_entity_poly.pdbx_seq_one_letter_code
_entity_poly.pdbx_strand_id
1 'polypeptide(L)'
;FAVRTQRRVVLVMGMPQMLAMSVAEVQVILAHELAHFRSGDTTLTVFLFRLAETARQNAAELRRTRYWWLDPVYWYFVLYQQLFQWTSAPWRRSHELIADQASAAAFGGELAADTLLKDWFIECQFDESLDEFIRRGIRDQSVYEFFMSRLQDFTPESHAYLERRLADLERSAWWADQPTMKQRLKCMRSFPELTPVDTRAAIDLISESQLMRIERELSEKLLAQRRHANPLPSE
;
A
#
# COMPACT_ATOMS: atom_id res chain seq x y z
N PHE A 1 13.20 -34.10 13.81
CA PHE A 1 12.14 -33.91 12.79
C PHE A 1 12.15 -32.46 12.33
N ALA A 2 12.80 -32.16 11.21
CA ALA A 2 12.82 -30.81 10.66
C ALA A 2 11.77 -30.74 9.54
N VAL A 3 10.58 -30.22 9.87
CA VAL A 3 9.59 -29.87 8.84
C VAL A 3 10.10 -28.62 8.14
N ARG A 4 10.76 -28.80 6.99
CA ARG A 4 11.17 -27.69 6.14
C ARG A 4 9.94 -27.26 5.34
N THR A 5 9.11 -26.41 5.90
CA THR A 5 8.03 -25.77 5.14
C THR A 5 8.68 -24.88 4.09
N GLN A 6 8.59 -25.24 2.80
CA GLN A 6 8.94 -24.31 1.72
C GLN A 6 7.96 -23.13 1.78
N ARG A 7 8.33 -22.07 2.50
CA ARG A 7 7.59 -20.82 2.48
C ARG A 7 7.85 -20.18 1.12
N ARG A 8 6.82 -20.08 0.29
CA ARG A 8 6.85 -19.23 -0.90
C ARG A 8 6.53 -17.82 -0.45
N VAL A 9 7.45 -16.89 -0.69
CA VAL A 9 7.18 -15.46 -0.55
C VAL A 9 6.69 -14.98 -1.91
N VAL A 10 5.51 -14.36 -1.92
CA VAL A 10 4.92 -13.75 -3.10
C VAL A 10 4.82 -12.27 -2.80
N LEU A 11 5.52 -11.45 -3.57
CA LEU A 11 5.34 -10.01 -3.57
C LEU A 11 4.26 -9.66 -4.60
N VAL A 12 3.29 -8.86 -4.19
CA VAL A 12 2.23 -8.39 -5.07
C VAL A 12 2.47 -6.90 -5.29
N MET A 13 2.54 -6.51 -6.56
CA MET A 13 2.65 -5.11 -6.96
C MET A 13 1.35 -4.68 -7.61
N GLY A 14 0.89 -3.47 -7.28
CA GLY A 14 -0.29 -2.92 -7.90
C GLY A 14 -0.03 -2.59 -9.38
N MET A 15 -1.04 -2.88 -10.21
CA MET A 15 -1.01 -2.52 -11.62
C MET A 15 -0.90 -0.99 -11.85
N PRO A 16 -1.54 -0.11 -11.05
CA PRO A 16 -1.39 1.34 -11.22
C PRO A 16 0.07 1.81 -11.09
N GLN A 17 0.81 1.27 -10.11
CA GLN A 17 2.24 1.53 -9.95
C GLN A 17 3.03 1.10 -11.17
N MET A 18 2.79 -0.12 -11.67
CA MET A 18 3.47 -0.63 -12.88
C MET A 18 3.24 0.23 -14.12
N LEU A 19 2.09 0.90 -14.23
CA LEU A 19 1.76 1.75 -15.37
C LEU A 19 2.37 3.15 -15.28
N ALA A 20 2.52 3.70 -14.06
CA ALA A 20 2.89 5.09 -13.84
C ALA A 20 4.35 5.31 -13.40
N MET A 21 5.04 4.24 -12.99
CA MET A 21 6.41 4.31 -12.49
C MET A 21 7.46 3.87 -13.51
N SER A 22 8.69 4.31 -13.27
CA SER A 22 9.90 3.83 -13.92
C SER A 22 10.44 2.55 -13.27
N VAL A 23 11.35 1.87 -13.95
CA VAL A 23 12.01 0.67 -13.44
C VAL A 23 12.76 0.95 -12.13
N ALA A 24 13.46 2.08 -12.02
CA ALA A 24 14.20 2.43 -10.81
C ALA A 24 13.27 2.71 -9.61
N GLU A 25 12.15 3.41 -9.82
CA GLU A 25 11.14 3.63 -8.78
C GLU A 25 10.53 2.30 -8.30
N VAL A 26 10.21 1.39 -9.23
CA VAL A 26 9.76 0.03 -8.86
C VAL A 26 10.84 -0.72 -8.08
N GLN A 27 12.12 -0.61 -8.43
CA GLN A 27 13.21 -1.23 -7.69
C GLN A 27 13.36 -0.68 -6.26
N VAL A 28 13.14 0.63 -6.06
CA VAL A 28 13.09 1.23 -4.73
C VAL A 28 11.98 0.58 -3.89
N ILE A 29 10.78 0.44 -4.44
CA ILE A 29 9.65 -0.21 -3.75
C ILE A 29 10.01 -1.67 -3.44
N LEU A 30 10.56 -2.41 -4.40
CA LEU A 30 11.00 -3.78 -4.20
C LEU A 30 12.02 -3.91 -3.06
N ALA A 31 13.01 -3.00 -2.99
CA ALA A 31 14.00 -3.02 -1.92
C ALA A 31 13.40 -2.68 -0.56
N HIS A 32 12.47 -1.73 -0.49
CA HIS A 32 11.73 -1.42 0.73
C HIS A 32 10.97 -2.65 1.23
N GLU A 33 10.18 -3.29 0.35
CA GLU A 33 9.41 -4.49 0.69
C GLU A 33 10.32 -5.67 1.10
N LEU A 34 11.41 -5.91 0.38
CA LEU A 34 12.39 -6.96 0.73
C LEU A 34 13.09 -6.69 2.06
N ALA A 35 13.36 -5.43 2.39
CA ALA A 35 13.91 -5.04 3.68
C ALA A 35 12.90 -5.28 4.82
N HIS A 36 11.61 -5.02 4.57
CA HIS A 36 10.53 -5.39 5.48
C HIS A 36 10.49 -6.90 5.73
N PHE A 37 10.56 -7.72 4.68
CA PHE A 37 10.60 -9.18 4.82
C PHE A 37 11.80 -9.66 5.64
N ARG A 38 12.99 -9.12 5.36
CA ARG A 38 14.22 -9.49 6.08
C ARG A 38 14.15 -9.14 7.57
N SER A 39 13.44 -8.06 7.91
CA SER A 39 13.32 -7.57 9.28
C SER A 39 12.24 -8.34 10.07
N GLY A 40 11.19 -8.81 9.42
CA GLY A 40 9.98 -9.38 10.03
C GLY A 40 10.05 -10.83 10.54
N ASP A 41 11.21 -11.47 10.52
CA ASP A 41 11.33 -12.93 10.70
C ASP A 41 11.37 -13.39 12.18
N THR A 42 10.38 -12.96 12.97
CA THR A 42 10.06 -13.59 14.26
C THR A 42 8.74 -14.34 14.13
N THR A 43 8.76 -15.66 14.29
CA THR A 43 7.57 -16.53 14.28
C THR A 43 6.46 -16.03 15.21
N LEU A 44 6.84 -15.36 16.31
CA LEU A 44 5.93 -14.70 17.24
C LEU A 44 5.19 -13.51 16.62
N THR A 45 5.86 -12.66 15.81
CA THR A 45 5.24 -11.51 15.14
C THR A 45 4.19 -11.96 14.13
N VAL A 46 4.50 -13.01 13.35
CA VAL A 46 3.55 -13.62 12.41
C VAL A 46 2.34 -14.21 13.15
N PHE A 47 2.55 -14.87 14.28
CA PHE A 47 1.48 -15.41 15.11
C PHE A 47 0.57 -14.30 15.67
N LEU A 48 1.17 -13.27 16.27
CA LEU A 48 0.45 -12.14 16.85
C LEU A 48 -0.34 -11.36 15.78
N PHE A 49 0.25 -11.16 14.60
CA PHE A 49 -0.43 -10.51 13.47
C PHE A 49 -1.64 -11.31 13.00
N ARG A 50 -1.53 -12.65 12.89
CA ARG A 50 -2.67 -13.51 12.55
C ARG A 50 -3.78 -13.45 13.59
N LEU A 51 -3.41 -13.48 14.88
CA LEU A 51 -4.38 -13.37 15.97
C LEU A 51 -5.11 -12.01 15.94
N ALA A 52 -4.40 -10.93 15.64
CA ALA A 52 -4.99 -9.63 15.39
C ALA A 52 -5.95 -9.69 14.19
N GLU A 53 -5.51 -10.17 13.04
CA GLU A 53 -6.37 -10.22 11.85
C GLU A 53 -7.65 -11.04 12.07
N THR A 54 -7.57 -12.18 12.77
CA THR A 54 -8.74 -12.96 13.18
C THR A 54 -9.67 -12.18 14.10
N ALA A 55 -9.13 -11.47 15.10
CA ALA A 55 -9.93 -10.60 15.97
C ALA A 55 -10.65 -9.49 15.18
N ARG A 56 -9.99 -8.91 14.17
CA ARG A 56 -10.58 -7.88 13.29
C ARG A 56 -11.74 -8.43 12.46
N GLN A 57 -11.55 -9.61 11.86
CA GLN A 57 -12.58 -10.28 11.07
C GLN A 57 -13.79 -10.64 11.93
N ASN A 58 -13.56 -11.24 13.11
CA ASN A 58 -14.62 -11.59 14.05
C ASN A 58 -15.41 -10.35 14.52
N ALA A 59 -14.73 -9.25 14.83
CA ALA A 59 -15.41 -8.00 15.18
C ALA A 59 -16.27 -7.45 14.02
N ALA A 60 -15.79 -7.55 12.78
CA ALA A 60 -16.53 -7.13 11.60
C ALA A 60 -17.76 -8.00 11.33
N GLU A 61 -17.67 -9.32 11.56
CA GLU A 61 -18.81 -10.23 11.46
C GLU A 61 -19.85 -9.96 12.55
N LEU A 62 -19.41 -9.79 13.80
CA LEU A 62 -20.30 -9.45 14.93
C LEU A 62 -21.05 -8.14 14.68
N ARG A 63 -20.42 -7.14 14.04
CA ARG A 63 -21.06 -5.86 13.67
C ARG A 63 -22.25 -6.01 12.72
N ARG A 64 -22.41 -7.17 12.06
CA ARG A 64 -23.59 -7.46 11.20
C ARG A 64 -24.82 -7.92 11.99
N THR A 65 -24.69 -8.20 13.29
CA THR A 65 -25.80 -8.63 14.14
C THR A 65 -26.59 -7.44 14.72
N ARG A 66 -27.88 -7.64 15.05
CA ARG A 66 -28.81 -6.57 15.44
C ARG A 66 -28.48 -5.86 16.77
N TYR A 67 -27.58 -6.40 17.59
CA TYR A 67 -27.22 -5.87 18.92
C TYR A 67 -25.72 -5.94 19.23
N TRP A 68 -24.88 -5.87 18.20
CA TRP A 68 -23.42 -6.01 18.32
C TRP A 68 -22.76 -5.14 19.40
N TRP A 69 -23.31 -3.95 19.65
CA TRP A 69 -22.77 -2.98 20.61
C TRP A 69 -23.00 -3.38 22.07
N LEU A 70 -23.91 -4.32 22.35
CA LEU A 70 -24.12 -4.92 23.67
C LEU A 70 -23.28 -6.19 23.88
N ASP A 71 -22.67 -6.72 22.82
CA ASP A 71 -21.93 -7.97 22.88
C ASP A 71 -20.56 -7.76 23.55
N PRO A 72 -20.30 -8.36 24.73
CA PRO A 72 -19.00 -8.24 25.39
C PRO A 72 -17.86 -8.85 24.56
N VAL A 73 -18.15 -9.82 23.69
CA VAL A 73 -17.18 -10.44 22.79
C VAL A 73 -16.72 -9.45 21.70
N TYR A 74 -17.64 -8.62 21.19
CA TYR A 74 -17.30 -7.54 20.26
C TYR A 74 -16.33 -6.56 20.92
N TRP A 75 -16.63 -6.10 22.14
CA TRP A 75 -15.77 -5.18 22.88
C TRP A 75 -14.43 -5.77 23.24
N TYR A 76 -14.38 -7.07 23.58
CA TYR A 76 -13.13 -7.79 23.79
C TYR A 76 -12.24 -7.73 22.54
N PHE A 77 -12.77 -8.04 21.35
CA PHE A 77 -11.98 -7.98 20.11
C PHE A 77 -11.54 -6.55 19.76
N VAL A 78 -12.41 -5.56 19.96
CA VAL A 78 -12.09 -4.14 19.73
C VAL A 78 -10.99 -3.65 20.65
N LEU A 79 -11.06 -3.99 21.94
CA LEU A 79 -10.04 -3.62 22.92
C LEU A 79 -8.71 -4.33 22.63
N TYR A 80 -8.78 -5.64 22.33
CA TYR A 80 -7.61 -6.42 21.94
C TYR A 80 -6.91 -5.82 20.71
N GLN A 81 -7.67 -5.45 19.68
CA GLN A 81 -7.18 -4.75 18.48
C GLN A 81 -6.45 -3.46 18.84
N GLN A 82 -7.06 -2.60 19.65
CA GLN A 82 -6.47 -1.32 20.06
C GLN A 82 -5.18 -1.52 20.86
N LEU A 83 -5.19 -2.40 21.86
CA LEU A 83 -4.01 -2.71 22.66
C LEU A 83 -2.89 -3.30 21.81
N PHE A 84 -3.22 -4.20 20.89
CA PHE A 84 -2.24 -4.77 19.96
C PHE A 84 -1.62 -3.69 19.06
N GLN A 85 -2.43 -2.80 18.48
CA GLN A 85 -1.93 -1.66 17.69
C GLN A 85 -1.00 -0.78 18.54
N TRP A 86 -1.45 -0.34 19.72
CA TRP A 86 -0.64 0.54 20.58
C TRP A 86 0.68 -0.07 21.01
N THR A 87 0.70 -1.36 21.36
CA THR A 87 1.91 -2.04 21.82
C THR A 87 2.90 -2.34 20.69
N SER A 88 2.39 -2.54 19.47
CA SER A 88 3.23 -2.85 18.30
C SER A 88 3.58 -1.62 17.45
N ALA A 89 2.88 -0.49 17.63
CA ALA A 89 3.12 0.74 16.88
C ALA A 89 4.59 1.20 16.88
N PRO A 90 5.32 1.23 18.01
CA PRO A 90 6.73 1.62 18.00
C PRO A 90 7.60 0.67 17.16
N TRP A 91 7.31 -0.63 17.22
CA TRP A 91 8.03 -1.65 16.47
C TRP A 91 7.80 -1.49 14.96
N ARG A 92 6.54 -1.35 14.54
CA ARG A 92 6.17 -1.10 13.14
C ARG A 92 6.83 0.17 12.60
N ARG A 93 6.81 1.26 13.39
CA ARG A 93 7.50 2.51 13.04
C ARG A 93 8.99 2.32 12.79
N SER A 94 9.67 1.57 13.66
CA SER A 94 11.10 1.31 13.47
C SER A 94 11.38 0.47 12.21
N HIS A 95 10.52 -0.50 11.89
CA HIS A 95 10.65 -1.33 10.71
C HIS A 95 10.48 -0.56 9.41
N GLU A 96 9.47 0.31 9.34
CA GLU A 96 9.27 1.21 8.19
C GLU A 96 10.50 2.07 7.93
N LEU A 97 11.07 2.69 8.96
CA LEU A 97 12.27 3.51 8.82
C LEU A 97 13.50 2.68 8.42
N ILE A 98 13.64 1.45 8.92
CA ILE A 98 14.74 0.55 8.52
C ILE A 98 14.59 0.16 7.03
N ALA A 99 13.37 -0.11 6.58
CA ALA A 99 13.10 -0.42 5.19
C ALA A 99 13.35 0.79 4.28
N ASP A 100 12.98 2.00 4.72
CA ASP A 100 13.29 3.26 4.04
C ASP A 100 14.80 3.51 3.94
N GLN A 101 15.56 3.23 5.00
CA GLN A 101 17.02 3.31 4.97
C GLN A 101 17.61 2.31 3.98
N ALA A 102 17.07 1.09 3.94
CA ALA A 102 17.59 0.05 3.05
C ALA A 102 17.34 0.37 1.58
N SER A 103 16.16 0.90 1.22
CA SER A 103 15.88 1.32 -0.16
C SER A 103 16.71 2.55 -0.56
N ALA A 104 16.78 3.57 0.30
CA ALA A 104 17.58 4.77 0.06
C ALA A 104 19.08 4.48 -0.04
N ALA A 105 19.61 3.58 0.80
CA ALA A 105 21.00 3.13 0.71
C ALA A 105 21.31 2.38 -0.60
N ALA A 106 20.33 1.68 -1.17
CA ALA A 106 20.51 0.89 -2.38
C ALA A 106 20.35 1.72 -3.67
N PHE A 107 19.50 2.74 -3.67
CA PHE A 107 19.09 3.45 -4.90
C PHE A 107 19.23 4.98 -4.86
N GLY A 108 19.58 5.57 -3.72
CA GLY A 108 19.73 7.01 -3.55
C GLY A 108 18.60 7.63 -2.72
N GLY A 109 18.91 8.73 -2.04
CA GLY A 109 18.02 9.37 -1.06
C GLY A 109 16.82 10.07 -1.68
N GLU A 110 17.04 10.94 -2.67
CA GLU A 110 15.99 11.68 -3.37
C GLU A 110 15.16 10.76 -4.25
N LEU A 111 15.77 9.82 -4.99
CA LEU A 111 15.00 8.85 -5.76
C LEU A 111 14.05 8.04 -4.86
N ALA A 112 14.51 7.62 -3.67
CA ALA A 112 13.66 6.91 -2.73
C ALA A 112 12.53 7.79 -2.18
N ALA A 113 12.83 9.04 -1.83
CA ALA A 113 11.86 10.00 -1.31
C ALA A 113 10.79 10.37 -2.36
N ASP A 114 11.20 10.65 -3.60
CA ASP A 114 10.32 10.95 -4.72
C ASP A 114 9.43 9.76 -5.06
N THR A 115 10.00 8.55 -5.05
CA THR A 115 9.24 7.31 -5.27
C THR A 115 8.12 7.17 -4.24
N LEU A 116 8.42 7.40 -2.95
CA LEU A 116 7.43 7.29 -1.87
C LEU A 116 6.27 8.29 -2.05
N LEU A 117 6.57 9.54 -2.43
CA LEU A 117 5.54 10.54 -2.69
C LEU A 117 4.72 10.23 -3.94
N LYS A 118 5.39 9.76 -5.00
CA LYS A 118 4.74 9.39 -6.25
C LYS A 118 3.84 8.17 -6.09
N ASP A 119 4.25 7.17 -5.30
CA ASP A 119 3.43 6.00 -4.97
C ASP A 119 2.13 6.43 -4.28
N TRP A 120 2.23 7.25 -3.23
CA TRP A 120 1.06 7.80 -2.54
C TRP A 120 0.15 8.60 -3.48
N PHE A 121 0.74 9.39 -4.38
CA PHE A 121 -0.01 10.18 -5.36
C PHE A 121 -0.75 9.29 -6.37
N ILE A 122 -0.11 8.23 -6.86
CA ILE A 122 -0.70 7.24 -7.77
C ILE A 122 -1.87 6.53 -7.08
N GLU A 123 -1.71 6.10 -5.83
CA GLU A 123 -2.78 5.45 -5.07
C GLU A 123 -4.01 6.36 -4.95
N CYS A 124 -3.80 7.63 -4.57
CA CYS A 124 -4.89 8.59 -4.44
C CYS A 124 -5.63 8.83 -5.77
N GLN A 125 -4.90 9.00 -6.87
CA GLN A 125 -5.49 9.21 -8.19
C GLN A 125 -6.21 7.95 -8.70
N PHE A 126 -5.68 6.76 -8.41
CA PHE A 126 -6.30 5.50 -8.80
C PHE A 126 -7.61 5.28 -8.06
N ASP A 127 -7.66 5.53 -6.74
CA ASP A 127 -8.90 5.44 -5.96
C ASP A 127 -9.98 6.39 -6.47
N GLU A 128 -9.62 7.64 -6.76
CA GLU A 128 -10.54 8.62 -7.35
C GLU A 128 -11.02 8.18 -8.74
N SER A 129 -10.11 7.68 -9.58
CA SER A 129 -10.43 7.18 -10.92
C SER A 129 -11.34 5.96 -10.87
N LEU A 130 -11.11 5.04 -9.94
CA LEU A 130 -11.93 3.86 -9.75
C LEU A 130 -13.35 4.22 -9.30
N ASP A 131 -13.48 5.13 -8.33
CA ASP A 131 -14.79 5.59 -7.87
C ASP A 131 -15.54 6.32 -8.99
N GLU A 132 -14.85 7.15 -9.78
CA GLU A 132 -15.43 7.81 -10.95
C GLU A 132 -15.85 6.81 -12.03
N PHE A 133 -15.02 5.82 -12.35
CA PHE A 133 -15.30 4.76 -13.31
C PHE A 133 -16.60 4.03 -12.95
N ILE A 134 -16.74 3.65 -11.68
CA ILE A 134 -17.92 2.96 -11.15
C ILE A 134 -19.14 3.89 -11.22
N ARG A 135 -19.04 5.13 -10.76
CA ARG A 135 -20.15 6.10 -10.77
C ARG A 135 -20.67 6.38 -12.18
N ARG A 136 -19.77 6.48 -13.16
CA ARG A 136 -20.12 6.74 -14.57
C ARG A 136 -20.60 5.48 -15.30
N GLY A 137 -20.43 4.29 -14.73
CA GLY A 137 -20.86 3.03 -15.33
C GLY A 137 -20.17 2.73 -16.66
N ILE A 138 -18.88 3.09 -16.78
CA ILE A 138 -18.06 2.90 -17.98
C ILE A 138 -17.92 1.40 -18.29
N ARG A 139 -17.99 1.01 -19.57
CA ARG A 139 -17.98 -0.41 -20.01
C ARG A 139 -17.11 -0.69 -21.22
N ASP A 140 -16.73 0.33 -21.96
CA ASP A 140 -16.01 0.29 -23.23
C ASP A 140 -14.49 0.31 -23.08
N GLN A 141 -13.99 0.52 -21.86
CA GLN A 141 -12.56 0.53 -21.52
C GLN A 141 -12.31 -0.15 -20.17
N SER A 142 -11.07 -0.58 -19.94
CA SER A 142 -10.64 -1.12 -18.65
C SER A 142 -10.53 -0.01 -17.58
N VAL A 143 -10.53 -0.40 -16.30
CA VAL A 143 -10.31 0.57 -15.21
C VAL A 143 -8.93 1.22 -15.32
N TYR A 144 -7.94 0.44 -15.78
CA TYR A 144 -6.56 0.88 -15.92
C TYR A 144 -6.36 1.82 -17.12
N GLU A 145 -7.01 1.54 -18.24
CA GLU A 145 -7.05 2.45 -19.40
C GLU A 145 -7.69 3.79 -19.00
N PHE A 146 -8.80 3.75 -18.25
CA PHE A 146 -9.43 4.97 -17.75
C PHE A 146 -8.50 5.75 -16.81
N PHE A 147 -7.87 5.07 -15.85
CA PHE A 147 -6.90 5.66 -14.95
C PHE A 147 -5.76 6.33 -15.72
N MET A 148 -5.16 5.64 -16.70
CA MET A 148 -4.07 6.20 -17.49
C MET A 148 -4.48 7.41 -18.32
N SER A 149 -5.73 7.47 -18.79
CA SER A 149 -6.26 8.65 -19.49
C SER A 149 -6.44 9.88 -18.59
N ARG A 150 -6.44 9.68 -17.27
CA ARG A 150 -6.73 10.69 -16.24
C ARG A 150 -5.54 11.00 -15.34
N LEU A 151 -4.51 10.14 -15.38
CA LEU A 151 -3.31 10.26 -14.57
C LEU A 151 -2.67 11.62 -14.82
N GLN A 152 -2.59 12.42 -13.76
CA GLN A 152 -1.88 13.68 -13.77
C GLN A 152 -0.39 13.45 -13.60
N ASP A 153 0.41 14.26 -14.27
CA ASP A 153 1.86 14.23 -14.15
C ASP A 153 2.30 14.56 -12.72
N PHE A 154 3.28 13.80 -12.23
CA PHE A 154 3.95 14.09 -10.97
C PHE A 154 5.01 15.17 -11.20
N THR A 155 4.57 16.42 -11.27
CA THR A 155 5.45 17.57 -11.50
C THR A 155 6.14 18.02 -10.20
N PRO A 156 7.24 18.80 -10.28
CA PRO A 156 7.88 19.39 -9.10
C PRO A 156 6.92 20.23 -8.23
N GLU A 157 5.93 20.88 -8.85
CA GLU A 157 4.89 21.63 -8.14
C GLU A 157 3.95 20.70 -7.38
N SER A 158 3.50 19.61 -8.01
CA SER A 158 2.69 18.56 -7.35
C SER A 158 3.45 17.93 -6.19
N HIS A 159 4.73 17.61 -6.38
CA HIS A 159 5.62 17.13 -5.33
C HIS A 159 5.67 18.10 -4.13
N ALA A 160 6.00 19.38 -4.37
CA ALA A 160 6.11 20.38 -3.32
C ALA A 160 4.76 20.63 -2.60
N TYR A 161 3.66 20.60 -3.34
CA TYR A 161 2.32 20.68 -2.78
C TYR A 161 2.05 19.51 -1.84
N LEU A 162 2.31 18.28 -2.29
CA LEU A 162 2.05 17.07 -1.51
C LEU A 162 2.90 17.01 -0.25
N GLU A 163 4.21 17.29 -0.35
CA GLU A 163 5.10 17.31 0.81
C GLU A 163 4.59 18.29 1.88
N ARG A 164 4.19 19.49 1.46
CA ARG A 164 3.58 20.48 2.36
C ARG A 164 2.24 19.97 2.93
N ARG A 165 1.39 19.39 2.09
CA ARG A 165 0.05 18.97 2.51
C ARG A 165 0.10 17.82 3.51
N LEU A 166 0.98 16.84 3.27
CA LEU A 166 1.22 15.71 4.17
C LEU A 166 1.79 16.19 5.50
N ALA A 167 2.73 17.14 5.49
CA ALA A 167 3.24 17.74 6.73
C ALA A 167 2.15 18.43 7.58
N ASP A 168 1.12 18.99 6.95
CA ASP A 168 0.00 19.64 7.65
C ASP A 168 -1.05 18.62 8.16
N LEU A 169 -1.23 17.50 7.46
CA LEU A 169 -2.23 16.47 7.79
C LEU A 169 -1.72 15.46 8.82
N GLU A 170 -0.43 15.18 8.82
CA GLU A 170 0.16 14.17 9.68
C GLU A 170 0.42 14.70 11.09
N ARG A 171 -0.43 14.29 12.02
CA ARG A 171 -0.14 14.44 13.45
C ARG A 171 0.65 13.23 13.90
N SER A 172 1.87 13.44 14.41
CA SER A 172 2.63 12.38 15.08
C SER A 172 1.94 12.01 16.39
N ALA A 173 0.99 11.08 16.32
CA ALA A 173 0.37 10.51 17.49
C ALA A 173 1.21 9.34 18.00
N TRP A 174 1.33 9.19 19.32
CA TRP A 174 2.07 8.06 19.89
C TRP A 174 1.43 6.70 19.54
N TRP A 175 0.14 6.69 19.21
CA TRP A 175 -0.63 5.52 18.76
C TRP A 175 -0.63 5.31 17.24
N ALA A 176 0.09 6.14 16.45
CA ALA A 176 0.19 5.93 15.01
C ALA A 176 1.07 4.70 14.70
N ASP A 177 0.56 3.80 13.86
CA ASP A 177 1.21 2.55 13.47
C ASP A 177 2.36 2.74 12.46
N GLN A 178 2.37 3.87 11.74
CA GLN A 178 3.41 4.22 10.77
C GLN A 178 4.11 5.53 11.13
N PRO A 179 5.39 5.70 10.75
CA PRO A 179 6.06 6.99 10.85
C PRO A 179 5.35 8.00 9.96
N THR A 180 5.44 9.29 10.30
CA THR A 180 4.90 10.33 9.42
C THR A 180 5.72 10.35 8.12
N MET A 181 5.11 10.65 6.98
CA MET A 181 5.77 10.95 5.71
C MET A 181 6.97 11.86 5.91
N LYS A 182 6.83 12.92 6.71
CA LYS A 182 7.97 13.80 7.05
C LYS A 182 9.17 13.07 7.67
N GLN A 183 8.93 12.08 8.53
CA GLN A 183 9.99 11.26 9.13
C GLN A 183 10.63 10.35 8.10
N ARG A 184 9.82 9.72 7.24
CA ARG A 184 10.27 8.82 6.17
C ARG A 184 11.12 9.55 5.14
N LEU A 185 10.63 10.68 4.62
CA LEU A 185 11.37 11.54 3.68
C LEU A 185 12.69 12.03 4.27
N LYS A 186 12.68 12.49 5.53
CA LYS A 186 13.92 12.90 6.22
C LYS A 186 14.90 11.73 6.34
N CYS A 187 14.40 10.52 6.58
CA CYS A 187 15.21 9.32 6.69
C CYS A 187 15.86 8.96 5.35
N MET A 188 15.08 8.93 4.28
CA MET A 188 15.56 8.61 2.93
C MET A 188 16.56 9.65 2.41
N ARG A 189 16.22 10.94 2.49
CA ARG A 189 17.08 12.05 2.04
C ARG A 189 18.37 12.24 2.84
N SER A 190 18.59 11.44 3.89
CA SER A 190 19.87 11.41 4.61
C SER A 190 20.96 10.61 3.88
N PHE A 191 20.59 9.85 2.84
CA PHE A 191 21.49 9.06 2.01
C PHE A 191 21.93 9.86 0.77
N PRO A 192 23.14 9.61 0.26
CA PRO A 192 23.62 10.26 -0.96
C PRO A 192 22.85 9.77 -2.19
N GLU A 193 22.82 10.59 -3.24
CA GLU A 193 22.27 10.19 -4.54
C GLU A 193 23.16 9.16 -5.25
N LEU A 194 22.51 8.21 -5.90
CA LEU A 194 23.16 7.18 -6.70
C LEU A 194 22.80 7.34 -8.17
N THR A 195 23.79 7.18 -9.05
CA THR A 195 23.63 7.23 -10.50
C THR A 195 24.41 6.08 -11.13
N PRO A 196 24.00 5.56 -12.31
CA PRO A 196 22.84 5.98 -13.11
C PRO A 196 21.49 5.41 -12.61
N VAL A 197 20.40 6.10 -12.95
CA VAL A 197 19.02 5.71 -12.65
C VAL A 197 18.36 5.14 -13.91
N ASP A 198 17.68 3.99 -13.81
CA ASP A 198 16.94 3.38 -14.92
C ASP A 198 15.56 4.02 -15.09
N THR A 199 15.45 4.95 -16.04
CA THR A 199 14.24 5.75 -16.28
C THR A 199 13.25 5.10 -17.26
N ARG A 200 13.48 3.86 -17.71
CA ARG A 200 12.51 3.15 -18.56
C ARG A 200 11.19 2.98 -17.82
N ALA A 201 10.08 2.94 -18.54
CA ALA A 201 8.78 2.70 -17.91
C ALA A 201 8.75 1.27 -17.34
N ALA A 202 8.25 1.10 -16.12
CA ALA A 202 8.16 -0.22 -15.49
C ALA A 202 7.28 -1.18 -16.29
N ILE A 203 6.29 -0.64 -17.01
CA ILE A 203 5.40 -1.39 -17.89
C ILE A 203 6.15 -2.11 -19.01
N ASP A 204 7.31 -1.60 -19.43
CA ASP A 204 8.14 -2.20 -20.48
C ASP A 204 8.73 -3.56 -20.04
N LEU A 205 8.67 -3.91 -18.75
CA LEU A 205 9.05 -5.22 -18.22
C LEU A 205 8.00 -6.30 -18.50
N ILE A 206 6.78 -5.92 -18.89
CA ILE A 206 5.66 -6.82 -19.18
C ILE A 206 5.42 -6.82 -20.70
N SER A 207 5.28 -7.99 -21.31
CA SER A 207 4.93 -8.05 -22.73
C SER A 207 3.51 -7.53 -22.97
N GLU A 208 3.29 -6.83 -24.08
CA GLU A 208 2.00 -6.24 -24.45
C GLU A 208 0.84 -7.24 -24.39
N SER A 209 1.07 -8.47 -24.87
CA SER A 209 0.07 -9.55 -24.83
C SER A 209 -0.31 -9.99 -23.40
N GLN A 210 0.63 -9.93 -22.45
CA GLN A 210 0.37 -10.23 -21.05
C GLN A 210 -0.35 -9.06 -20.38
N LEU A 211 0.04 -7.83 -20.71
CA LEU A 211 -0.54 -6.61 -20.15
C LEU A 211 -2.06 -6.55 -20.40
N MET A 212 -2.49 -6.64 -21.66
CA MET A 212 -3.92 -6.58 -22.01
C MET A 212 -4.74 -7.65 -21.27
N ARG A 213 -4.18 -8.86 -21.12
CA ARG A 213 -4.84 -9.94 -20.38
C ARG A 213 -4.94 -9.62 -18.88
N ILE A 214 -3.85 -9.14 -18.28
CA ILE A 214 -3.79 -8.81 -16.85
C ILE A 214 -4.77 -7.67 -16.52
N GLU A 215 -4.78 -6.60 -17.30
CA GLU A 215 -5.66 -5.46 -17.07
C GLU A 215 -7.13 -5.85 -17.11
N ARG A 216 -7.53 -6.66 -18.10
CA ARG A 216 -8.90 -7.16 -18.21
C ARG A 216 -9.28 -8.03 -17.01
N GLU A 217 -8.48 -9.03 -16.69
CA GLU A 217 -8.75 -9.94 -15.57
C GLU A 217 -8.80 -9.21 -14.21
N LEU A 218 -7.90 -8.26 -13.99
CA LEU A 218 -7.88 -7.47 -12.77
C LEU A 218 -9.06 -6.51 -12.69
N SER A 219 -9.44 -5.85 -13.80
CA SER A 219 -10.61 -4.97 -13.84
C SER A 219 -11.89 -5.73 -13.51
N GLU A 220 -12.08 -6.92 -14.08
CA GLU A 220 -13.24 -7.77 -13.80
C GLU A 220 -13.31 -8.17 -12.31
N LYS A 221 -12.18 -8.61 -11.74
CA LYS A 221 -12.09 -9.00 -10.33
C LYS A 221 -12.34 -7.82 -9.39
N LEU A 222 -11.77 -6.65 -9.69
CA LEU A 222 -11.90 -5.44 -8.87
C LEU A 222 -13.36 -4.98 -8.83
N LEU A 223 -14.03 -4.95 -9.98
CA LEU A 223 -15.44 -4.59 -10.08
C LEU A 223 -16.34 -5.63 -9.38
N ALA A 224 -16.03 -6.92 -9.46
CA ALA A 224 -16.75 -7.96 -8.74
C ALA A 224 -16.64 -7.78 -7.22
N GLN A 225 -15.44 -7.51 -6.69
CA GLN A 225 -15.23 -7.28 -5.26
C GLN A 225 -16.01 -6.06 -4.75
N ARG A 226 -16.01 -4.93 -5.49
CA ARG A 226 -16.74 -3.72 -5.10
C ARG A 226 -18.27 -3.94 -5.08
N ARG A 227 -18.82 -4.73 -6.02
CA ARG A 227 -20.26 -5.09 -6.01
C ARG A 227 -20.65 -5.92 -4.78
N HIS A 228 -19.77 -6.81 -4.33
CA HIS A 228 -20.02 -7.60 -3.10
C HIS A 228 -19.88 -6.76 -1.82
N ALA A 229 -19.02 -5.73 -1.83
CA ALA A 229 -18.83 -4.83 -0.70
C ALA A 229 -19.96 -3.79 -0.56
N ASN A 230 -20.64 -3.44 -1.66
CA ASN A 230 -21.73 -2.46 -1.70
C ASN A 230 -22.84 -2.97 -2.64
N PRO A 231 -23.81 -3.77 -2.16
CA PRO A 231 -24.95 -4.15 -3.00
C PRO A 231 -25.70 -2.87 -3.35
N LEU A 232 -25.84 -2.60 -4.65
CA LEU A 232 -26.71 -1.52 -5.13
C LEU A 232 -28.10 -1.71 -4.49
N PRO A 233 -28.75 -0.63 -4.02
CA PRO A 233 -30.14 -0.73 -3.59
C PRO A 233 -30.93 -1.29 -4.77
N SER A 234 -31.64 -2.40 -4.53
CA SER A 234 -32.59 -2.94 -5.49
C SER A 234 -33.63 -1.87 -5.80
N GLU A 235 -33.70 -1.47 -7.08
CA GLU A 235 -34.81 -0.67 -7.62
C GLU A 235 -36.15 -1.39 -7.41
#